data_AF-A0A420WIR1-F1
#
_entry.id   AF-A0A420WIR1-F1
#
_cell.length_a   1.000
_cell.length_b   1.000
_cell.length_c   1.000
_cell.angle_alpha   90.00
_cell.angle_beta   90.00
_cell.angle_gamma   90.00
#
_symmetry.space_group_name_H-M   'P 1'
#
loop_
_entity.id
_entity.type
_entity.pdbx_description
1 polymer ?
#
loop_
_entity_poly.entity_id
_entity_poly.type
_entity_poly.pdbx_seq_one_letter_code
_entity_poly.pdbx_strand_id
1 'polypeptide(L)'
;MSEIDKVAEIDAHKAEDIHPAAKPFLFLGEEKVKRGFIVLPFVGMIITIILGMIYPLKHPAPWEVFPGSWAVFGFIAYSLIVFAAKPLFKLLARDETYYGEGGLPDPFYSTEHTHEGEH
;
A
#
# COMPACT_ATOMS: atom_id res chain seq x y z
N MET A 1 2.09 -23.65 29.19
CA MET A 1 1.58 -22.49 28.44
C MET A 1 1.14 -22.99 27.07
N SER A 2 -0.15 -22.92 26.74
CA SER A 2 -0.68 -23.53 25.51
C SER A 2 -0.43 -22.62 24.30
N GLU A 3 -0.33 -23.19 23.08
CA GLU A 3 -0.15 -22.40 21.85
C GLU A 3 -1.28 -21.37 21.63
N ILE A 4 -2.48 -21.64 22.15
CA ILE A 4 -3.65 -20.75 22.07
C ILE A 4 -3.40 -19.44 22.84
N ASP A 5 -2.72 -19.52 23.99
CA ASP A 5 -2.44 -18.35 24.83
C ASP A 5 -1.42 -17.41 24.15
N LYS A 6 -0.46 -17.97 23.41
CA LYS A 6 0.54 -17.20 22.66
C LYS A 6 -0.07 -16.44 21.49
N VAL A 7 -1.00 -17.05 20.76
CA VAL A 7 -1.69 -16.39 19.63
C VAL A 7 -2.56 -15.23 20.13
N ALA A 8 -3.26 -15.42 21.26
CA ALA A 8 -4.08 -14.38 21.87
C ALA A 8 -3.26 -13.17 22.36
N GLU A 9 -2.07 -13.41 22.91
CA GLU A 9 -1.15 -12.35 23.37
C GLU A 9 -0.52 -11.58 22.20
N ILE A 10 -0.20 -12.26 21.09
CA ILE A 10 0.30 -11.65 19.85
C ILE A 10 -0.78 -10.76 19.20
N ASP A 11 -2.03 -11.21 19.16
CA ASP A 11 -3.15 -10.43 18.61
C ASP A 11 -3.50 -9.23 19.49
N ALA A 12 -3.36 -9.36 20.82
CA ALA A 12 -3.52 -8.24 21.76
C ALA A 12 -2.44 -7.18 21.57
N HIS A 13 -1.17 -7.56 21.48
CA HIS A 13 -0.07 -6.63 21.22
C HIS A 13 -0.20 -5.89 19.88
N LYS A 14 -0.72 -6.57 18.86
CA LYS A 14 -0.93 -5.97 17.53
C LYS A 14 -2.05 -4.93 17.52
N ALA A 15 -2.97 -4.99 18.48
CA ALA A 15 -4.09 -4.05 18.63
C ALA A 15 -3.74 -2.82 19.49
N GLU A 16 -2.83 -2.97 20.45
CA GLU A 16 -2.42 -1.89 21.36
C GLU A 16 -1.46 -0.88 20.69
N ASP A 17 -0.73 -1.29 19.66
CA ASP A 17 0.26 -0.46 18.95
C ASP A 17 -0.32 0.28 17.71
N ILE A 18 -1.65 0.31 17.56
CA ILE A 18 -2.32 0.95 16.42
C ILE A 18 -2.58 2.42 16.71
N HIS A 19 -1.84 3.30 16.02
CA HIS A 19 -2.03 4.74 16.09
C HIS A 19 -3.52 5.10 15.87
N PRO A 20 -4.12 6.00 16.67
CA PRO A 20 -5.57 6.30 16.61
C PRO A 20 -6.06 6.77 15.23
N ALA A 21 -5.18 7.38 14.43
CA ALA A 21 -5.47 7.76 13.04
C ALA A 21 -5.50 6.60 12.04
N ALA A 22 -4.96 5.42 12.38
CA ALA A 22 -4.97 4.21 11.55
C ALA A 22 -6.21 3.34 11.79
N LYS A 23 -6.94 3.54 12.91
CA LYS A 23 -8.22 2.90 13.21
C LYS A 23 -9.26 2.95 12.08
N PRO A 24 -9.49 4.08 11.37
CA PRO A 24 -10.42 4.10 10.25
C PRO A 24 -9.95 3.33 9.01
N PHE A 25 -8.67 2.97 8.90
CA PHE A 25 -8.12 2.23 7.76
C PHE A 25 -7.93 0.73 8.04
N LEU A 26 -8.24 0.25 9.25
CA LEU A 26 -8.13 -1.17 9.62
C LEU A 26 -8.96 -2.09 8.71
N PHE A 27 -10.10 -1.62 8.19
CA PHE A 27 -10.92 -2.39 7.25
C PHE A 27 -10.18 -2.70 5.93
N LEU A 28 -9.18 -1.87 5.55
CA LEU A 28 -8.34 -2.11 4.37
C LEU A 28 -7.39 -3.31 4.59
N GLY A 29 -7.15 -3.66 5.85
CA GLY A 29 -6.37 -4.83 6.28
C GLY A 29 -7.13 -6.16 6.18
N GLU A 30 -8.45 -6.15 6.05
CA GLU A 30 -9.26 -7.36 5.95
C GLU A 30 -8.96 -8.14 4.65
N GLU A 31 -8.80 -9.46 4.77
CA GLU A 31 -8.47 -10.33 3.63
C GLU A 31 -9.54 -10.28 2.53
N LYS A 32 -10.80 -10.04 2.91
CA LYS A 32 -11.92 -9.83 1.98
C LYS A 32 -11.73 -8.58 1.12
N VAL A 33 -11.30 -7.48 1.73
CA VAL A 33 -11.10 -6.19 1.06
C VAL A 33 -9.85 -6.24 0.18
N LYS A 34 -8.78 -6.88 0.64
CA LYS A 34 -7.57 -7.14 -0.18
C LYS A 34 -7.90 -7.99 -1.42
N ARG A 35 -8.68 -9.06 -1.25
CA ARG A 35 -9.08 -9.93 -2.37
C ARG A 35 -10.05 -9.24 -3.33
N GLY A 36 -10.87 -8.33 -2.82
CA GLY A 36 -11.79 -7.49 -3.58
C GLY A 36 -11.19 -6.18 -4.10
N PHE A 37 -9.88 -5.94 -3.92
CA PHE A 37 -9.29 -4.62 -4.21
C PHE A 37 -9.44 -4.21 -5.68
N ILE A 38 -9.54 -5.17 -6.60
CA ILE A 38 -9.80 -4.91 -8.04
C ILE A 38 -11.20 -4.31 -8.29
N VAL A 39 -12.15 -4.54 -7.39
CA VAL A 39 -13.52 -4.00 -7.50
C VAL A 39 -13.53 -2.49 -7.32
N LEU A 40 -12.66 -1.95 -6.45
CA LEU A 40 -12.55 -0.51 -6.21
C LEU A 40 -12.23 0.32 -7.47
N PRO A 41 -11.11 0.08 -8.20
CA PRO A 41 -10.80 0.81 -9.42
C PRO A 41 -11.80 0.50 -10.54
N PHE A 42 -12.37 -0.70 -10.57
CA PHE A 42 -13.38 -1.07 -11.57
C PHE A 42 -14.69 -0.31 -11.39
N VAL A 43 -15.19 -0.19 -10.16
CA VAL A 43 -16.36 0.64 -9.82
C VAL A 43 -16.06 2.11 -10.08
N GLY A 44 -14.86 2.59 -9.75
CA GLY A 44 -14.41 3.95 -10.07
C GLY A 44 -14.44 4.25 -11.58
N MET A 45 -14.03 3.29 -12.41
CA MET A 45 -14.13 3.40 -13.88
C MET A 45 -15.58 3.54 -14.34
N ILE A 46 -16.50 2.70 -13.83
CA ILE A 46 -17.92 2.78 -14.19
C ILE A 46 -18.52 4.12 -13.79
N ILE A 47 -18.24 4.60 -12.57
CA ILE A 47 -18.74 5.88 -12.07
C ILE A 47 -18.24 7.04 -12.94
N THR A 48 -16.95 7.05 -13.28
CA THR A 48 -16.37 8.13 -14.10
C THR A 48 -16.96 8.15 -15.51
N ILE A 49 -17.23 6.99 -16.13
CA ILE A 49 -17.96 6.91 -17.41
C ILE A 49 -19.37 7.50 -17.29
N ILE A 50 -20.13 7.12 -16.26
CA ILE A 50 -21.48 7.65 -16.02
C ILE A 50 -21.43 9.17 -15.84
N LEU A 51 -20.45 9.69 -15.08
CA LEU A 51 -20.29 11.12 -14.86
C LEU A 51 -20.03 11.88 -16.17
N GLY A 52 -19.19 11.35 -17.06
CA GLY A 52 -18.92 11.96 -18.37
C GLY A 52 -20.08 11.87 -19.37
N MET A 53 -21.04 10.95 -19.17
CA MET A 53 -22.29 10.96 -19.94
C MET A 53 -23.23 12.09 -19.49
N ILE A 54 -23.27 12.38 -18.19
CA ILE A 54 -24.08 13.48 -17.64
C ILE A 54 -23.43 14.83 -17.92
N TYR A 55 -22.10 14.91 -17.86
CA TYR A 55 -21.31 16.10 -18.12
C TYR A 55 -20.39 15.89 -19.33
N PRO A 56 -20.91 16.06 -20.56
CA PRO A 56 -20.09 15.89 -21.76
C PRO A 56 -18.95 16.90 -21.79
N LEU A 57 -17.77 16.44 -22.21
CA LEU A 57 -16.59 17.30 -22.34
C LEU A 57 -16.87 18.40 -23.39
N LYS A 58 -16.63 19.67 -23.01
CA LYS A 58 -16.81 20.82 -23.90
C LYS A 58 -15.86 20.83 -25.10
N HIS A 59 -14.69 20.20 -24.97
CA HIS A 59 -13.67 20.11 -26.01
C HIS A 59 -13.20 18.66 -26.11
N PRO A 60 -13.84 17.83 -26.93
CA PRO A 60 -13.39 16.47 -27.12
C PRO A 60 -12.03 16.47 -27.81
N ALA A 61 -11.13 15.60 -27.35
CA ALA A 61 -9.85 15.44 -28.00
C ALA A 61 -10.03 14.71 -29.34
N PRO A 62 -9.23 14.98 -30.38
CA PRO A 62 -9.42 14.39 -31.71
C PRO A 62 -9.25 12.87 -31.76
N TRP A 63 -8.73 12.26 -30.70
CA TRP A 63 -8.58 10.80 -30.53
C TRP A 63 -9.65 10.18 -29.61
N GLU A 64 -10.66 10.93 -29.17
CA GLU A 64 -11.80 10.38 -28.42
C GLU A 64 -12.76 9.66 -29.37
N VAL A 65 -12.50 8.36 -29.59
CA VAL A 65 -13.31 7.52 -30.49
C VAL A 65 -14.71 7.23 -29.91
N PHE A 66 -14.84 7.22 -28.57
CA PHE A 66 -16.10 7.01 -27.87
C PHE A 66 -16.15 7.77 -26.54
N PRO A 67 -17.34 8.24 -26.11
CA PRO A 67 -17.52 8.86 -24.79
C PRO A 67 -17.17 7.85 -23.70
N GLY A 68 -16.21 8.20 -22.83
CA GLY A 68 -15.69 7.29 -21.80
C GLY A 68 -14.34 6.64 -22.11
N SER A 69 -13.76 6.86 -23.30
CA SER A 69 -12.44 6.34 -23.66
C SER A 69 -11.33 6.75 -22.68
N TRP A 70 -11.37 7.98 -22.14
CA TRP A 70 -10.42 8.44 -21.13
C TRP A 70 -10.43 7.57 -19.86
N ALA A 71 -11.60 7.07 -19.44
CA ALA A 71 -11.73 6.24 -18.24
C ALA A 71 -11.10 4.86 -18.46
N VAL A 72 -11.20 4.31 -19.67
CA VAL A 72 -10.55 3.06 -20.05
C VAL A 72 -9.02 3.22 -20.05
N PHE A 73 -8.51 4.30 -20.65
CA PHE A 73 -7.07 4.59 -20.61
C PHE A 73 -6.56 4.80 -19.19
N GLY A 74 -7.31 5.50 -18.35
CA GLY A 74 -7.01 5.67 -16.92
C GLY A 74 -6.96 4.33 -16.17
N PHE A 75 -7.92 3.43 -16.42
CA PHE A 75 -7.96 2.11 -15.81
C PHE A 75 -6.76 1.23 -16.23
N ILE A 76 -6.39 1.25 -17.52
CA ILE A 76 -5.22 0.54 -18.03
C ILE A 76 -3.95 1.09 -17.38
N ALA A 77 -3.78 2.42 -17.37
CA ALA A 77 -2.62 3.07 -16.76
C ALA A 77 -2.49 2.73 -15.27
N TYR A 78 -3.60 2.80 -14.52
CA TYR A 78 -3.64 2.40 -13.12
C TYR A 78 -3.23 0.93 -12.91
N SER A 79 -3.77 0.02 -13.73
CA SER A 79 -3.44 -1.40 -13.65
C SER A 79 -1.95 -1.65 -13.87
N LEU A 80 -1.34 -0.95 -14.84
CA LEU A 80 0.10 -1.03 -15.08
C LEU A 80 0.91 -0.52 -13.89
N ILE A 81 0.53 0.59 -13.26
CA ILE A 81 1.21 1.12 -12.07
C ILE A 81 1.15 0.13 -10.90
N VAL A 82 -0.03 -0.46 -10.65
CA VAL A 82 -0.21 -1.44 -9.57
C VAL A 82 0.67 -2.68 -9.80
N PHE A 83 0.74 -3.18 -11.04
CA PHE A 83 1.62 -4.30 -11.37
C PHE A 83 3.10 -3.91 -11.35
N ALA A 84 3.44 -2.67 -11.70
CA ALA A 84 4.80 -2.14 -11.64
C ALA A 84 5.30 -1.89 -10.21
N ALA A 85 4.42 -1.87 -9.20
CA ALA A 85 4.81 -1.67 -7.81
C ALA A 85 5.82 -2.72 -7.34
N LYS A 86 5.59 -4.01 -7.62
CA LYS A 86 6.50 -5.10 -7.21
C LYS A 86 7.94 -4.95 -7.75
N PRO A 87 8.16 -4.81 -9.07
CA PRO A 87 9.52 -4.61 -9.58
C PRO A 87 10.13 -3.29 -9.10
N LEU A 88 9.33 -2.24 -8.92
CA LEU A 88 9.81 -0.97 -8.39
C LEU A 88 10.29 -1.10 -6.94
N PHE A 89 9.52 -1.79 -6.08
CA PHE A 89 9.95 -2.09 -4.72
C PHE A 89 11.20 -2.95 -4.69
N LYS A 90 11.36 -3.91 -5.61
CA LYS A 90 12.60 -4.70 -5.72
C LYS A 90 13.80 -3.85 -6.15
N LEU A 91 13.59 -2.90 -7.05
CA LEU A 91 14.66 -2.01 -7.53
C LEU A 91 15.06 -0.96 -6.48
N LEU A 92 14.08 -0.45 -5.73
CA LEU A 92 14.27 0.56 -4.69
C LEU A 92 14.62 -0.05 -3.33
N ALA A 93 14.33 -1.34 -3.12
CA ALA A 93 14.71 -2.06 -1.92
C ALA A 93 16.22 -1.98 -1.79
N ARG A 94 16.63 -1.32 -0.72
CA ARG A 94 18.02 -1.15 -0.38
C ARG A 94 18.45 -2.30 0.51
N ASP A 95 19.73 -2.65 0.44
CA ASP A 95 20.30 -3.70 1.28
C ASP A 95 20.05 -3.39 2.76
N GLU A 96 19.77 -4.43 3.55
CA GLU A 96 19.46 -4.31 4.99
C GLU A 96 20.64 -3.74 5.79
N THR A 97 21.87 -3.87 5.28
CA THR A 97 23.08 -3.26 5.85
C THR A 97 23.27 -1.79 5.45
N TYR A 98 22.33 -1.26 4.65
CA TYR A 98 22.13 0.12 4.22
C TYR A 98 22.59 1.18 5.24
N TYR A 99 21.92 1.16 6.37
CA TYR A 99 21.99 2.20 7.38
C TYR A 99 22.90 1.82 8.57
N GLY A 100 23.77 0.82 8.38
CA GLY A 100 24.79 0.45 9.36
C GLY A 100 24.33 -0.48 10.49
N GLU A 101 23.03 -0.66 10.69
CA GLU A 101 22.47 -1.58 11.70
C GLU A 101 21.21 -2.21 11.14
N GLY A 102 21.19 -3.54 11.06
CA GLY A 102 19.99 -4.27 10.67
C GLY A 102 18.93 -4.15 11.76
N GLY A 103 17.92 -3.32 11.52
CA GLY A 103 16.71 -3.25 12.32
C GLY A 103 16.74 -2.18 13.41
N LEU A 104 15.55 -1.67 13.75
CA LEU A 104 15.34 -0.70 14.84
C LEU A 104 16.13 -1.10 16.10
N PRO A 105 16.61 -0.13 16.90
CA PRO A 105 17.17 -0.39 18.21
C PRO A 105 16.19 -1.23 19.02
N ASP A 106 16.54 -2.47 19.29
CA ASP A 106 15.81 -3.31 20.20
C ASP A 106 15.91 -2.67 21.59
N PRO A 107 14.80 -2.48 22.33
CA PRO A 107 14.79 -1.77 23.61
C PRO A 107 15.61 -2.48 24.71
N PHE A 108 16.25 -3.61 24.40
CA PHE A 108 17.07 -4.42 25.29
C PHE A 108 18.56 -4.46 24.91
N TYR A 109 18.97 -3.88 23.78
CA TYR A 109 20.39 -3.68 23.44
C TYR A 109 20.63 -2.29 22.84
N SER A 110 21.58 -1.56 23.42
CA SER A 110 22.10 -0.32 22.86
C SER A 110 23.16 -0.65 21.80
N THR A 111 22.99 -0.11 20.59
CA THR A 111 24.02 -0.08 19.55
C THR A 111 24.98 1.09 19.78
N GLU A 112 25.55 1.14 20.97
CA GLU A 112 26.68 2.02 21.24
C GLU A 112 27.96 1.33 20.75
N HIS A 113 28.47 1.79 19.61
CA HIS A 113 29.82 1.48 19.17
C HIS A 113 30.82 2.08 20.15
N THR A 114 31.25 1.28 21.13
CA THR A 114 32.46 1.55 21.90
C THR A 114 33.63 1.45 20.93
N HIS A 115 34.05 2.59 20.37
CA HIS A 115 35.37 2.73 19.79
C HIS A 115 36.40 2.68 20.92
N GLU A 116 36.70 1.48 21.41
CA GLU A 116 37.98 1.25 22.08
C GLU A 116 39.06 1.26 21.00
N GLY A 117 39.93 2.26 21.09
CA GLY A 117 40.99 2.48 20.12
C GLY A 117 42.01 1.35 20.11
N GLU A 118 42.47 1.02 18.90
CA GLU A 118 43.82 0.48 18.70
C GLU A 118 44.61 1.46 17.82
N HIS A 119 45.46 2.22 18.50
CA HIS A 119 46.78 2.62 18.02
C HIS A 119 47.81 1.76 18.74
#